data_AF-A0A941GTA4-F1
#
_entry.id   AF-A0A941GTA4-F1
#
_cell.length_a   1.000
_cell.length_b   1.000
_cell.length_c   1.000
_cell.angle_alpha   90.00
_cell.angle_beta   90.00
_cell.angle_gamma   90.00
#
_symmetry.space_group_name_H-M   'P 1'
#
loop_
_entity.id
_entity.type
_entity.pdbx_description
1 polymer ?
#
loop_
_entity_poly.entity_id
_entity_poly.type
_entity_poly.pdbx_seq_one_letter_code
_entity_poly.pdbx_strand_id
1 'polypeptide(L)'
;MSETITREISDRICQHMNEDHGEALRLYAQVFGKTNNPETAKMLSIDPQGMNLAVKIKENDVAIRIEFDHVLKDAADAHQTLIEMVKQARKMPKN
;
A
#
# COMPACT_ATOMS: atom_id res chain seq x y z
N MET A 1 15.92 5.10 -17.48
CA MET A 1 16.55 3.95 -16.77
C MET A 1 15.48 3.41 -15.84
N SER A 2 15.20 2.12 -15.90
CA SER A 2 14.24 1.48 -14.97
C SER A 2 14.91 1.39 -13.60
N GLU A 3 14.38 2.10 -12.61
CA GLU A 3 14.85 2.02 -11.23
C GLU A 3 14.28 0.75 -10.60
N THR A 4 15.09 -0.29 -10.50
CA THR A 4 14.70 -1.52 -9.79
C THR A 4 14.26 -1.16 -8.37
N ILE A 5 13.21 -1.83 -7.88
CA ILE A 5 12.73 -1.66 -6.51
C ILE A 5 13.79 -2.26 -5.56
N THR A 6 14.76 -1.43 -5.19
CA THR A 6 15.72 -1.73 -4.12
C THR A 6 15.14 -1.31 -2.79
N ARG A 7 15.79 -1.73 -1.69
CA ARG A 7 15.40 -1.32 -0.34
C ARG A 7 15.33 0.20 -0.18
N GLU A 8 16.30 0.93 -0.72
CA GLU A 8 16.34 2.40 -0.65
C GLU A 8 15.16 3.05 -1.38
N ILE A 9 14.79 2.53 -2.55
CA ILE A 9 13.62 3.00 -3.30
C ILE A 9 12.33 2.65 -2.56
N SER A 10 12.23 1.44 -2.02
CA SER A 10 11.10 1.04 -1.17
C SER A 10 10.95 1.99 0.02
N ASP A 11 12.02 2.28 0.78
CA ASP A 11 11.98 3.20 1.92
C ASP A 11 11.50 4.59 1.51
N ARG A 12 11.98 5.13 0.37
CA ARG A 12 11.53 6.43 -0.15
C ARG A 12 10.04 6.42 -0.53
N ILE A 13 9.57 5.37 -1.20
CA ILE A 13 8.14 5.21 -1.54
C ILE A 13 7.31 5.11 -0.28
N CYS A 14 7.74 4.30 0.70
CA CYS A 14 7.03 4.13 1.97
C CYS A 14 6.91 5.46 2.71
N GLN A 15 8.01 6.22 2.81
CA GLN A 15 8.01 7.54 3.46
C GLN A 15 7.04 8.51 2.78
N HIS A 16 7.14 8.68 1.46
CA HIS A 16 6.23 9.55 0.71
C HIS A 16 4.76 9.11 0.86
N MET A 17 4.48 7.83 0.75
CA MET A 17 3.11 7.32 0.90
C MET A 17 2.56 7.51 2.31
N ASN A 18 3.42 7.40 3.33
CA ASN A 18 3.04 7.62 4.73
C ASN A 18 2.77 9.10 5.05
N GLU A 19 3.52 10.01 4.42
CA GLU A 19 3.41 11.45 4.67
C GLU A 19 2.29 12.11 3.84
N ASP A 20 2.20 11.80 2.55
CA ASP A 20 1.25 12.44 1.62
C ASP A 20 -0.05 11.63 1.41
N HIS A 21 -0.03 10.32 1.67
CA HIS A 21 -1.07 9.39 1.22
C HIS A 21 -1.61 8.44 2.29
N GLY A 22 -1.57 8.81 3.58
CA GLY A 22 -2.08 7.98 4.68
C GLY A 22 -3.54 7.51 4.50
N GLU A 23 -4.41 8.33 3.89
CA GLU A 23 -5.79 7.93 3.57
C GLU A 23 -5.86 6.83 2.49
N ALA A 24 -4.97 6.87 1.50
CA ALA A 24 -4.89 5.84 0.47
C ALA A 24 -4.48 4.50 1.07
N LEU A 25 -3.48 4.51 1.97
CA LEU A 25 -3.04 3.32 2.70
C LEU A 25 -4.17 2.71 3.52
N ARG A 26 -4.94 3.56 4.20
CA ARG A 26 -6.11 3.13 4.97
C ARG A 26 -7.17 2.48 4.08
N LEU A 27 -7.41 3.06 2.91
CA LEU A 27 -8.33 2.52 1.91
C LEU A 27 -7.85 1.15 1.40
N TYR A 28 -6.55 0.98 1.16
CA TYR A 28 -5.97 -0.30 0.76
C TYR A 28 -6.17 -1.37 1.82
N ALA A 29 -5.91 -1.03 3.08
CA ALA A 29 -6.13 -1.94 4.19
C ALA A 29 -7.59 -2.38 4.28
N GLN A 30 -8.53 -1.45 4.09
CA GLN A 30 -9.95 -1.78 4.15
C GLN A 30 -10.38 -2.69 2.99
N VAL A 31 -10.02 -2.34 1.75
CA VAL A 31 -10.52 -3.02 0.55
C VAL A 31 -9.73 -4.29 0.25
N PHE A 32 -8.40 -4.19 0.15
CA PHE A 32 -7.54 -5.32 -0.22
C PHE A 32 -7.12 -6.13 1.00
N GLY A 33 -6.83 -5.47 2.12
CA GLY A 33 -6.50 -6.13 3.39
C GLY A 33 -7.70 -6.78 4.08
N LYS A 34 -8.93 -6.51 3.61
CA LYS A 34 -10.20 -6.92 4.25
C LYS A 34 -10.25 -6.53 5.73
N THR A 35 -9.56 -5.44 6.08
CA THR A 35 -9.48 -4.97 7.45
C THR A 35 -10.75 -4.22 7.80
N ASN A 36 -11.43 -4.63 8.86
CA ASN A 36 -12.66 -3.99 9.27
C ASN A 36 -12.39 -2.66 9.98
N ASN A 37 -12.87 -1.57 9.40
CA ASN A 37 -12.85 -0.22 9.96
C ASN A 37 -11.46 0.26 10.45
N PRO A 38 -10.42 0.26 9.58
CA PRO A 38 -9.10 0.75 9.95
C PRO A 38 -9.18 2.24 10.32
N GLU A 39 -8.43 2.69 11.32
CA GLU A 39 -8.34 4.10 11.72
C GLU A 39 -7.24 4.81 10.95
N THR A 40 -6.05 4.22 10.95
CA THR A 40 -4.89 4.69 10.19
C THR A 40 -4.15 3.51 9.60
N ALA A 41 -3.38 3.74 8.53
CA ALA A 41 -2.48 2.74 7.98
C ALA A 41 -1.16 3.39 7.58
N LYS A 42 -0.09 2.61 7.69
CA LYS A 42 1.27 2.99 7.32
C LYS A 42 1.90 1.89 6.50
N MET A 43 2.55 2.26 5.41
CA MET A 43 3.38 1.37 4.61
C MET A 43 4.67 1.10 5.35
N LEU A 44 4.95 -0.20 5.55
CA LEU A 44 6.17 -0.69 6.19
C LEU A 44 7.26 -0.97 5.17
N SER A 45 6.89 -1.64 4.07
CA SER A 45 7.79 -1.96 2.98
C SER A 45 7.00 -2.29 1.71
N ILE A 46 7.65 -2.13 0.55
CA ILE A 46 7.11 -2.51 -0.74
C ILE A 46 8.14 -3.36 -1.50
N ASP A 47 7.66 -4.49 -2.00
CA ASP A 47 8.43 -5.46 -2.79
C ASP A 47 7.77 -5.60 -4.18
N PRO A 48 8.47 -6.16 -5.18
CA PRO A 48 7.86 -6.44 -6.48
C PRO A 48 6.61 -7.30 -6.45
N GLN A 49 6.41 -8.10 -5.40
CA GLN A 49 5.26 -9.00 -5.28
C GLN A 49 4.09 -8.38 -4.49
N GLY A 50 4.33 -7.32 -3.72
CA GLY A 50 3.32 -6.78 -2.82
C GLY A 50 3.86 -5.73 -1.86
N MET A 51 2.98 -5.19 -1.03
CA MET A 51 3.33 -4.23 0.02
C MET A 51 2.87 -4.70 1.39
N ASN A 52 3.64 -4.36 2.42
CA ASN A 52 3.28 -4.59 3.80
C ASN A 52 2.77 -3.29 4.42
N LEU A 53 1.61 -3.35 5.06
CA LEU A 53 0.98 -2.23 5.75
C LEU A 53 0.80 -2.57 7.23
N ALA A 54 1.14 -1.64 8.11
CA ALA A 54 0.71 -1.60 9.50
C ALA A 54 -0.58 -0.80 9.59
N VAL A 55 -1.63 -1.42 10.13
CA VAL A 55 -2.97 -0.83 10.16
C VAL A 55 -3.45 -0.77 11.59
N LYS A 56 -3.77 0.43 12.05
CA LYS A 56 -4.30 0.65 13.39
C LYS A 56 -5.81 0.46 13.38
N ILE A 57 -6.29 -0.45 14.21
CA ILE A 57 -7.71 -0.76 14.40
C ILE A 57 -8.00 -0.68 15.90
N LYS A 58 -8.67 0.39 16.34
CA LYS A 58 -8.90 0.68 17.76
C LYS A 58 -7.55 0.75 18.50
N GLU A 59 -7.34 -0.14 19.45
CA GLU A 59 -6.13 -0.21 20.27
C GLU A 59 -5.11 -1.24 19.75
N ASN A 60 -5.36 -1.89 18.62
CA ASN A 60 -4.47 -2.90 18.05
C ASN A 60 -3.83 -2.40 16.76
N ASP A 61 -2.55 -2.73 16.56
CA ASP A 61 -1.85 -2.56 15.30
C ASP A 61 -1.75 -3.92 14.60
N VAL A 62 -2.22 -3.99 13.36
CA VAL A 62 -2.28 -5.22 12.57
C VAL A 62 -1.44 -5.04 11.33
N ALA A 63 -0.39 -5.86 11.21
CA ALA A 63 0.40 -5.95 9.99
C ALA A 63 -0.32 -6.84 8.97
N ILE A 64 -0.57 -6.30 7.79
CA ILE A 64 -1.16 -7.02 6.66
C ILE A 64 -0.23 -6.94 5.45
N ARG A 65 -0.25 -7.97 4.60
CA ARG A 65 0.42 -7.97 3.31
C ARG A 65 -0.63 -7.94 2.22
N ILE A 66 -0.46 -7.02 1.27
CA ILE A 66 -1.29 -6.92 0.08
C ILE A 66 -0.42 -7.32 -1.10
N GLU A 67 -0.78 -8.41 -1.75
CA GLU A 67 -0.12 -8.89 -2.96
C GLU A 67 -0.63 -8.11 -4.18
N PHE A 68 0.28 -7.79 -5.09
CA PHE A 68 -0.08 -7.18 -6.37
C PHE A 68 -0.55 -8.25 -7.35
N ASP A 69 -1.40 -7.86 -8.30
CA ASP A 69 -1.90 -8.76 -9.34
C ASP A 69 -0.79 -9.22 -10.30
N HIS A 70 0.31 -8.46 -10.36
CA HIS A 70 1.49 -8.77 -11.15
C HIS A 70 2.78 -8.42 -10.41
N VAL A 71 3.89 -8.99 -10.87
CA VAL A 71 5.22 -8.66 -10.35
C VAL A 71 5.69 -7.33 -10.93
N LEU A 72 5.96 -6.37 -10.05
CA LEU A 72 6.44 -5.06 -10.46
C LEU A 72 7.82 -5.14 -11.10
N LYS A 73 7.99 -4.43 -12.21
CA LYS A 73 9.28 -4.42 -12.94
C LYS A 73 10.26 -3.40 -12.37
N ASP A 74 9.74 -2.24 -11.97
CA ASP A 74 10.52 -1.09 -11.53
C ASP A 74 9.65 -0.11 -10.72
N ALA A 75 10.27 0.94 -10.20
CA ALA A 75 9.62 1.95 -9.37
C ALA A 75 8.48 2.69 -10.09
N ALA A 76 8.58 2.88 -11.41
CA ALA A 76 7.51 3.53 -12.17
C ALA A 76 6.28 2.61 -12.24
N ASP A 77 6.50 1.31 -12.45
CA ASP A 77 5.44 0.29 -12.40
C ASP A 77 4.79 0.18 -11.02
N ALA A 78 5.60 0.28 -9.94
CA ALA A 78 5.09 0.35 -8.56
C ALA A 78 4.13 1.54 -8.39
N HIS A 79 4.56 2.72 -8.84
CA HIS A 79 3.75 3.94 -8.71
C HIS A 79 2.45 3.85 -9.51
N GLN A 80 2.50 3.34 -10.75
CA GLN A 80 1.30 3.10 -11.57
C GLN A 80 0.34 2.12 -10.89
N THR A 81 0.87 1.02 -10.37
CA THR A 81 0.09 -0.02 -9.68
C THR A 81 -0.62 0.56 -8.45
N LEU A 82 0.09 1.33 -7.62
CA LEU A 82 -0.51 2.00 -6.46
C LEU A 82 -1.64 2.96 -6.89
N ILE A 83 -1.43 3.78 -7.93
CA ILE A 83 -2.47 4.69 -8.43
C ILE A 83 -3.72 3.92 -8.86
N GLU A 84 -3.55 2.84 -9.62
CA GLU A 84 -4.66 2.02 -10.09
C GLU A 84 -5.40 1.34 -8.93
N MET A 85 -4.66 0.80 -7.95
CA MET A 85 -5.24 0.25 -6.73
C MET A 85 -6.09 1.28 -5.97
N VAL A 86 -5.67 2.55 -5.88
CA VAL A 86 -6.46 3.58 -5.18
C VAL A 86 -7.75 3.86 -5.93
N LYS A 87 -7.68 3.91 -7.27
CA LYS A 87 -8.88 4.10 -8.09
C LYS A 87 -9.84 2.93 -7.95
N GLN A 88 -9.33 1.70 -7.95
CA GLN A 88 -10.13 0.49 -7.73
C GLN A 88 -10.77 0.49 -6.34
N ALA A 89 -9.99 0.75 -5.30
CA ALA A 89 -10.49 0.80 -3.93
C ALA A 89 -11.52 1.92 -3.70
N ARG A 90 -11.43 3.04 -4.42
CA ARG A 90 -12.47 4.09 -4.42
C ARG A 90 -13.76 3.68 -5.11
N LYS A 91 -13.69 2.76 -6.08
CA LYS A 91 -14.86 2.23 -6.81
C LYS A 91 -15.52 1.05 -6.09
N MET A 92 -14.76 0.32 -5.26
CA MET A 92 -15.30 -0.79 -4.48
C MET A 92 -16.12 -0.28 -3.29
N PRO A 93 -17.25 -0.94 -2.98
CA PRO A 93 -18.03 -0.59 -1.80
C PRO A 93 -17.18 -0.86 -0.53
N LYS A 94 -17.19 0.12 0.38
CA LYS A 94 -16.56 -0.03 1.70
C LYS A 94 -17.36 -1.08 2.48
N ASN A 95 -16.72 -2.19 2.80
CA ASN A 95 -17.33 -3.33 3.46
C ASN A 95 -17.38 -3.18 4.99
#